data_AF-A0A1B6FIG8-F1
#
_entry.id   AF-A0A1B6FIG8-F1
#
_cell.length_a   1.000
_cell.length_b   1.000
_cell.length_c   1.000
_cell.angle_alpha   90.00
_cell.angle_beta   90.00
_cell.angle_gamma   90.00
#
_symmetry.space_group_name_H-M   'P 1'
#
loop_
_entity.id
_entity.type
_entity.pdbx_description
1 polymer ?
#
loop_
_entity_poly.entity_id
_entity_poly.type
_entity_poly.pdbx_seq_one_letter_code
_entity_poly.pdbx_strand_id
1 'polypeptide(L)'
;HWMLNSLEVRDDNGNFKMFDNGTLLVNSVVGNLDDLECMFEKNQVMIRKKPKRMVIDVNRLASTYPVFVEQPQSLEVEIGQNVRFRCKSSGLPQPEQLWSRNDVRIVDDGR
;
A
#
# COMPACT_ATOMS: atom_id res chain seq x y z
N HIS A 1 -2.76 -11.75 23.08
CA HIS A 1 -1.60 -11.46 22.21
C HIS A 1 -1.93 -11.85 20.78
N TRP A 2 -1.28 -11.21 19.82
CA TRP A 2 -1.33 -11.60 18.42
C TRP A 2 0.05 -12.07 17.97
N MET A 3 0.09 -13.12 17.17
CA MET A 3 1.31 -13.63 16.56
C MET A 3 1.15 -13.57 15.05
N LEU A 4 2.20 -13.18 14.32
CA LEU A 4 2.29 -13.25 12.87
C LEU A 4 3.57 -14.01 12.52
N ASN A 5 3.47 -15.09 11.76
CA ASN A 5 4.63 -15.94 11.43
C ASN A 5 5.42 -16.38 12.68
N SER A 6 4.72 -16.70 13.79
CA SER A 6 5.31 -17.02 15.10
C SER A 6 6.07 -15.88 15.80
N LEU A 7 6.01 -14.65 15.30
CA LEU A 7 6.53 -13.47 15.96
C LEU A 7 5.41 -12.71 16.66
N GLU A 8 5.69 -12.18 17.85
CA GLU A 8 4.73 -11.36 18.57
C GLU A 8 4.50 -10.04 17.81
N VAL A 9 3.23 -9.76 17.49
CA VAL A 9 2.82 -8.50 16.89
C VAL A 9 2.82 -7.44 17.97
N ARG A 10 3.60 -6.39 17.75
CA ARG A 10 3.64 -5.21 18.61
C ARG A 10 2.83 -4.10 17.97
N ASP A 11 2.13 -3.35 18.81
CA ASP A 11 1.49 -2.12 18.36
C ASP A 11 2.58 -1.12 17.99
N ASP A 12 2.51 -0.60 16.77
CA ASP A 12 3.46 0.38 16.24
C ASP A 12 2.76 1.66 15.74
N ASN A 13 1.44 1.81 15.97
CA ASN A 13 0.59 2.86 15.41
C ASN A 13 0.71 3.05 13.88
N GLY A 14 1.36 2.12 13.17
CA GLY A 14 1.65 2.18 11.75
C GLY A 14 0.91 1.06 11.04
N ASN A 15 1.45 -0.14 11.11
CA ASN A 15 0.94 -1.32 10.43
C ASN A 15 0.03 -2.17 11.32
N PHE A 16 0.23 -2.13 12.63
CA PHE A 16 -0.53 -2.95 13.58
C PHE A 16 -1.05 -2.11 14.72
N LYS A 17 -2.35 -2.23 15.00
CA LYS A 17 -3.00 -1.60 16.14
C LYS A 17 -3.83 -2.62 16.90
N MET A 18 -3.60 -2.73 18.20
CA MET A 18 -4.36 -3.62 19.07
C MET A 18 -5.39 -2.83 19.88
N PHE A 19 -6.62 -3.34 19.95
CA PHE A 19 -7.68 -2.76 20.77
C PHE A 19 -7.86 -3.55 22.06
N ASP A 20 -8.36 -2.89 23.10
CA ASP A 20 -8.61 -3.47 24.42
C ASP A 20 -9.56 -4.67 24.40
N ASN A 21 -10.41 -4.77 23.37
CA ASN A 21 -11.33 -5.89 23.15
C ASN A 21 -10.66 -7.12 22.50
N GLY A 22 -9.34 -7.09 22.28
CA GLY A 22 -8.58 -8.18 21.67
C GLY A 22 -8.55 -8.17 20.14
N THR A 23 -9.16 -7.20 19.48
CA THR A 23 -9.12 -7.05 18.02
C THR A 23 -7.75 -6.53 17.57
N LEU A 24 -7.20 -7.10 16.50
CA LEU A 24 -6.04 -6.55 15.79
C LEU A 24 -6.51 -5.87 14.50
N LEU A 25 -6.16 -4.60 14.33
CA LEU A 25 -6.20 -3.91 13.05
C LEU A 25 -4.85 -4.04 12.38
N VAL A 26 -4.85 -4.48 11.13
CA VAL A 26 -3.69 -4.45 10.24
C VAL A 26 -3.93 -3.38 9.19
N ASN A 27 -3.13 -2.33 9.20
CA ASN A 27 -3.21 -1.24 8.22
C ASN A 27 -2.42 -1.62 6.96
N SER A 28 -2.91 -1.14 5.81
CA SER A 28 -2.18 -1.18 4.53
C SER A 28 -1.57 -2.55 4.22
N VAL A 29 -2.39 -3.59 4.22
CA VAL A 29 -1.88 -4.96 4.10
C VAL A 29 -1.23 -5.19 2.73
N VAL A 30 0.09 -5.40 2.72
CA VAL A 30 0.88 -5.69 1.52
C VAL A 30 1.17 -7.19 1.46
N GLY A 31 0.33 -7.94 0.74
CA GLY A 31 0.49 -9.39 0.58
C GLY A 31 -0.12 -10.24 1.69
N ASN A 32 -0.14 -11.56 1.51
CA ASN A 32 -0.87 -12.45 2.42
C ASN A 32 -0.35 -12.37 3.86
N LEU A 33 -1.29 -12.30 4.81
CA LEU A 33 -1.02 -12.40 6.24
C LEU A 33 -1.17 -13.85 6.69
N ASP A 34 -0.25 -14.68 6.22
CA ASP A 34 -0.22 -16.09 6.58
C ASP A 34 0.11 -16.24 8.08
N ASP A 35 -0.43 -17.28 8.72
CA ASP A 35 -0.13 -17.64 10.11
C ASP A 35 -0.33 -16.52 11.16
N LEU A 36 -1.31 -15.64 10.94
CA LEU A 36 -1.80 -14.78 12.02
C LEU A 36 -2.53 -15.64 13.05
N GLU A 37 -2.18 -15.52 14.32
CA GLU A 37 -2.78 -16.30 15.41
C GLU A 37 -3.18 -15.39 16.57
N CYS A 38 -4.40 -15.59 17.07
CA CYS A 38 -4.82 -15.01 18.34
C CYS A 38 -4.43 -15.95 19.48
N MET A 39 -3.80 -15.39 20.50
CA MET A 39 -3.22 -16.09 21.64
C MET A 39 -3.81 -15.59 22.95
N PHE A 40 -4.27 -16.52 23.78
CA PHE A 40 -4.67 -16.27 25.16
C PHE A 40 -3.79 -17.07 26.10
N GLU A 41 -3.33 -16.45 27.19
CA GLU A 41 -2.61 -17.14 28.25
C GLU A 41 -3.53 -17.32 29.46
N LYS A 42 -3.58 -18.53 30.01
CA LYS A 42 -4.25 -18.81 31.29
C LYS A 42 -3.44 -19.84 32.06
N ASN A 43 -3.08 -19.54 33.31
CA ASN A 43 -2.34 -20.46 34.20
C ASN A 43 -1.06 -21.01 33.54
N GLN A 44 -0.25 -20.16 32.90
CA GLN A 44 0.97 -20.55 32.14
C GLN A 44 0.71 -21.44 30.91
N VAL A 45 -0.55 -21.64 30.53
CA VAL A 45 -0.93 -22.38 29.32
C VAL A 45 -1.30 -21.38 28.23
N MET A 46 -0.65 -21.52 27.08
CA MET A 46 -0.93 -20.74 25.89
C MET A 46 -1.98 -21.45 25.03
N ILE A 47 -3.12 -20.79 24.82
CA ILE A 47 -4.19 -21.23 23.93
C ILE A 47 -4.07 -20.42 22.63
N ARG A 48 -3.89 -21.11 21.51
CA ARG A 48 -3.75 -20.51 20.16
C ARG A 48 -4.98 -20.77 19.31
N LYS A 49 -5.40 -19.78 18.51
CA LYS A 49 -6.42 -19.94 17.46
C LYS A 49 -5.98 -19.24 16.18
N LYS A 50 -5.93 -20.00 15.08
CA LYS A 50 -5.80 -19.47 13.72
C LYS A 50 -7.17 -18.97 13.22
N PRO A 51 -7.25 -17.79 12.58
CA PRO A 51 -8.45 -17.34 11.90
C PRO A 51 -8.71 -18.27 10.71
N LYS A 52 -9.98 -18.55 10.44
CA LYS A 52 -10.39 -19.56 9.44
C LYS A 52 -10.08 -19.13 7.99
N ARG A 53 -9.91 -17.83 7.74
CA ARG A 53 -9.57 -17.26 6.43
C ARG A 53 -9.10 -15.80 6.58
N MET A 54 -7.82 -15.54 6.38
CA MET A 54 -7.30 -14.21 6.04
C MET A 54 -6.58 -14.33 4.70
N VAL A 55 -7.36 -14.32 3.64
CA VAL A 55 -6.81 -14.21 2.30
C VAL A 55 -6.91 -12.74 1.95
N ILE A 56 -5.78 -12.11 1.60
CA ILE A 56 -5.89 -10.90 0.80
C ILE A 56 -6.50 -11.37 -0.51
N ASP A 57 -7.77 -11.09 -0.68
CA ASP A 57 -8.41 -11.28 -1.95
C ASP A 57 -7.88 -10.18 -2.87
N VAL A 58 -6.80 -10.50 -3.59
CA VAL A 58 -6.18 -9.63 -4.60
C VAL A 58 -7.16 -9.31 -5.74
N ASN A 59 -8.25 -10.09 -5.88
CA ASN A 59 -9.35 -9.75 -6.79
C ASN A 59 -10.38 -8.80 -6.15
N ARG A 60 -10.47 -8.71 -4.81
CA ARG A 60 -11.22 -7.67 -4.08
C ARG A 60 -10.43 -6.39 -3.85
N LEU A 61 -9.10 -6.47 -3.75
CA LEU A 61 -8.22 -5.35 -4.02
C LEU A 61 -8.09 -5.24 -5.54
N ALA A 62 -9.17 -4.90 -6.25
CA ALA A 62 -9.21 -4.86 -7.70
C ALA A 62 -7.94 -4.17 -8.24
N SER A 63 -6.94 -4.95 -8.67
CA SER A 63 -5.72 -4.41 -9.21
C SER A 63 -6.11 -3.85 -10.56
N THR A 64 -6.26 -2.54 -10.59
CA THR A 64 -6.64 -1.82 -11.78
C THR A 64 -5.38 -1.50 -12.55
N TYR A 65 -5.38 -1.87 -13.83
CA TYR A 65 -4.33 -1.43 -14.75
C TYR A 65 -4.22 0.09 -14.72
N PRO A 66 -3.00 0.65 -14.86
CA PRO A 66 -2.81 2.08 -14.96
C PRO A 66 -3.66 2.66 -16.09
N VAL A 67 -4.52 3.62 -15.76
CA VAL A 67 -5.28 4.39 -16.74
C VAL A 67 -4.94 5.87 -16.58
N PHE A 68 -4.85 6.57 -17.71
CA PHE A 68 -4.68 8.02 -17.69
C PHE A 68 -5.98 8.67 -17.24
N VAL A 69 -5.93 9.33 -16.08
CA VAL A 69 -6.98 10.24 -15.61
C VAL A 69 -6.82 11.61 -16.27
N GLU A 70 -5.57 12.03 -16.46
CA GLU A 70 -5.22 13.26 -17.15
C GLU A 70 -4.00 13.01 -18.04
N GLN A 71 -4.15 13.29 -19.33
CA GLN A 71 -3.08 13.16 -20.32
C GLN A 71 -2.42 14.53 -20.56
N PRO A 72 -1.10 14.57 -20.79
CA PRO A 72 -0.44 15.80 -21.20
C PRO A 72 -0.96 16.22 -22.58
N GLN A 73 -1.32 17.48 -22.72
CA GLN A 73 -1.82 18.05 -23.98
C GLN A 73 -0.70 18.81 -24.70
N SER A 74 -0.80 18.88 -26.03
CA SER A 74 0.06 19.74 -26.83
C SER A 74 -0.29 21.20 -26.58
N LEU A 75 0.73 22.05 -26.48
CA LEU A 75 0.59 23.48 -26.22
C LEU A 75 1.46 24.25 -27.23
N GLU A 76 0.90 25.31 -27.81
CA GLU A 76 1.68 26.32 -28.53
C GLU A 76 1.89 27.51 -27.60
N VAL A 77 3.14 27.94 -27.44
CA VAL A 77 3.52 29.03 -26.54
C VAL A 77 4.57 29.93 -27.16
N GLU A 78 4.60 31.17 -26.68
CA GLU A 78 5.59 32.15 -27.11
C GLU A 78 6.93 31.96 -26.37
N ILE A 79 8.00 32.48 -26.99
CA ILE A 79 9.34 32.45 -26.41
C ILE A 79 9.33 33.19 -25.07
N GLY A 80 9.89 32.55 -24.04
CA GLY A 80 9.98 33.11 -22.68
C GLY A 80 8.76 32.84 -21.81
N GLN A 81 7.70 32.20 -22.33
CA GLN A 81 6.57 31.78 -21.52
C GLN A 81 6.87 30.48 -20.77
N ASN A 82 6.37 30.40 -19.53
CA ASN A 82 6.42 29.19 -18.73
C ASN A 82 5.26 28.26 -19.09
N VAL A 83 5.55 26.97 -19.23
CA VAL A 83 4.55 25.94 -19.51
C VAL A 83 4.47 24.92 -18.39
N ARG A 84 3.28 24.35 -18.21
CA ARG A 84 3.02 23.27 -17.27
C ARG A 84 2.25 22.15 -17.94
N PHE A 85 2.88 20.99 -18.07
CA PHE A 85 2.20 19.77 -18.46
C PHE A 85 1.62 19.09 -17.21
N ARG A 86 0.39 18.58 -17.33
CA ARG A 86 -0.25 17.78 -16.29
C ARG A 86 -0.42 16.36 -16.81
N CYS A 87 -0.08 15.40 -15.97
CA CYS A 87 -0.27 13.99 -16.24
C CYS A 87 -0.68 13.35 -14.91
N LYS A 88 -1.76 12.59 -14.91
CA LYS A 88 -2.25 11.85 -13.75
C LYS A 88 -2.71 10.48 -14.20
N SER A 89 -2.38 9.48 -13.41
CA SER A 89 -2.80 8.10 -13.60
C SER A 89 -3.50 7.58 -12.35
N SER A 90 -4.44 6.67 -12.55
CA SER A 90 -5.01 5.85 -11.49
C SER A 90 -4.67 4.39 -11.74
N GLY A 91 -4.62 3.58 -10.68
CA GLY A 91 -4.24 2.19 -10.72
C GLY A 91 -4.03 1.67 -9.30
N LEU A 92 -4.14 0.36 -9.11
CA LEU A 92 -3.86 -0.27 -7.81
C LEU A 92 -2.84 -1.42 -8.01
N PRO A 93 -1.63 -1.32 -7.42
CA PRO A 93 -1.11 -0.18 -6.63
C PRO A 93 -0.95 1.10 -7.47
N GLN A 94 -0.85 2.25 -6.80
CA GLN A 94 -0.69 3.55 -7.48
C GLN A 94 0.55 3.52 -8.39
N PRO A 95 0.42 3.79 -9.70
CA PRO A 95 1.55 3.78 -10.63
C PRO A 95 2.57 4.89 -10.35
N GLU A 96 3.85 4.58 -10.55
CA GLU A 96 4.95 5.56 -10.52
C GLU A 96 4.85 6.50 -11.74
N GLN A 97 5.01 7.81 -11.52
CA GLN A 97 4.95 8.81 -12.58
C GLN A 97 6.35 9.21 -13.05
N LEU A 98 6.62 9.01 -14.33
CA LEU A 98 7.89 9.29 -14.97
C LEU A 98 7.69 10.26 -16.15
N TRP A 99 8.65 11.16 -16.34
CA TRP A 99 8.69 12.06 -17.49
C TRP A 99 9.86 11.72 -18.39
N SER A 100 9.67 11.84 -19.70
CA SER A 100 10.71 11.66 -20.70
C SER A 100 10.60 12.70 -21.79
N ARG A 101 11.74 13.11 -22.35
CA ARG A 101 11.81 13.95 -23.55
C ARG A 101 12.71 13.28 -24.57
N ASN A 102 12.18 12.96 -25.74
CA ASN A 102 12.89 12.25 -26.82
C ASN A 102 13.55 10.97 -26.29
N ASP A 103 12.76 10.12 -25.63
CA ASP A 103 13.18 8.84 -25.04
C ASP A 103 14.24 8.93 -23.91
N VAL A 104 14.59 10.14 -23.47
CA VAL A 104 15.48 10.35 -22.33
C VAL A 104 14.66 10.66 -21.08
N ARG A 105 14.83 9.86 -20.02
CA ARG A 105 14.18 10.07 -18.72
C ARG A 105 14.62 11.42 -18.12
N ILE A 106 13.63 12.23 -17.76
CA ILE A 106 13.84 13.44 -16.99
C ILE A 106 13.92 13.02 -15.53
N VAL A 107 15.06 13.29 -14.90
CA VAL A 107 15.28 13.07 -13.47
C VAL A 107 15.32 14.44 -12.82
N ASP A 108 14.62 14.59 -11.70
CA ASP A 108 14.74 15.78 -10.89
C ASP A 108 16.13 15.78 -10.22
N ASP A 109 16.95 16.79 -10.50
CA ASP A 109 18.28 16.96 -9.88
C ASP A 109 18.19 17.66 -8.52
N GLY A 110 16.96 17.93 -8.03
CA GLY A 110 16.72 18.42 -6.66
C GLY A 110 17.35 19.78 -6.36
N ARG A 111 17.60 20.60 -7.38
CA ARG A 111 18.22 21.93 -7.26
C ARG A 111 17.21 23.07 -7.25
#